data_AF-A0A917Y690-F1
#
_entry.id   AF-A0A917Y690-F1
#
_cell.length_a   1.000
_cell.length_b   1.000
_cell.length_c   1.000
_cell.angle_alpha   90.00
_cell.angle_beta   90.00
_cell.angle_gamma   90.00
#
_symmetry.space_group_name_H-M   'P 1'
#
loop_
_entity.id
_entity.type
_entity.pdbx_description
1 polymer ?
#
loop_
_entity_poly.entity_id
_entity_poly.type
_entity_poly.pdbx_seq_one_letter_code
_entity_poly.pdbx_strand_id
1 'polypeptide(L)'
;MVINDKKAPIVNSILAENKKTAVADSKEYLLHLWKGAELPTDNEETAKQEINRFRQLLIANEVNKGIIPESPDTKEIAELNQVRIRLEVLYQQVLEKQFALAQTEEDKVKETIAYLKKIDKQPIDDSYDIEIEDEPAYLEWSVWKAFLAINELVNEPHEARRFKVDQDFLPMGCAPGGGPDLIFEFEDYVLIVEVTLTTSSRQEAAEGEPVRRHVAKEKAKIAESTGKPVYGLFMARSIDNNTAETFRIGVWYNGDEPDFINIVPITLNQFILMMEKYVTCRFDNKVFRRVLDSCLIPRNAHAPAWKREIQKVVDSFLS
;
A
#
# COMPACT_ATOMS: atom_id res chain seq x y z
N MET A 1 6.46 5.11 24.12
CA MET A 1 6.52 3.68 23.72
C MET A 1 5.23 3.03 24.17
N VAL A 2 4.31 2.81 23.25
CA VAL A 2 3.06 2.08 23.53
C VAL A 2 3.35 0.61 23.26
N ILE A 3 3.12 -0.26 24.24
CA ILE A 3 3.31 -1.71 24.07
C ILE A 3 2.04 -2.26 23.45
N ASN A 4 2.16 -2.99 22.35
CA ASN A 4 1.01 -3.67 21.75
C ASN A 4 0.47 -4.71 22.73
N ASP A 5 -0.79 -4.55 23.17
CA ASP A 5 -1.48 -5.46 24.10
C ASP A 5 -1.44 -6.91 23.61
N LYS A 6 -1.44 -7.14 22.29
CA LYS A 6 -1.37 -8.48 21.68
C LYS A 6 -0.01 -9.14 21.87
N LYS A 7 1.03 -8.37 22.16
CA LYS A 7 2.39 -8.84 22.48
C LYS A 7 2.69 -8.81 23.97
N ALA A 8 1.76 -8.35 24.81
CA ALA A 8 1.93 -8.27 26.26
C ALA A 8 2.39 -9.59 26.91
N PRO A 9 1.90 -10.79 26.51
CA PRO A 9 2.39 -12.04 27.10
C PRO A 9 3.90 -12.25 26.84
N ILE A 10 4.36 -12.03 25.61
CA ILE A 10 5.78 -12.16 25.25
C ILE A 10 6.61 -11.07 25.93
N VAL A 11 6.13 -9.83 25.92
CA VAL A 11 6.83 -8.70 26.56
C VAL A 11 6.96 -8.93 28.07
N ASN A 12 5.91 -9.40 28.73
CA ASN A 12 5.96 -9.74 30.16
C ASN A 12 6.94 -10.88 30.44
N SER A 13 6.99 -11.90 29.58
CA SER A 13 7.99 -12.97 29.69
C SER A 13 9.42 -12.45 29.53
N ILE A 14 9.67 -11.55 28.55
CA ILE A 14 10.98 -10.91 28.37
C ILE A 14 11.36 -10.09 29.61
N LEU A 15 10.43 -9.32 30.18
CA LEU A 15 10.68 -8.50 31.36
C LEU A 15 10.89 -9.33 32.64
N ALA A 16 10.26 -10.49 32.74
CA ALA A 16 10.45 -11.43 33.86
C ALA A 16 11.84 -12.08 33.80
N GLU A 17 12.36 -12.35 32.61
CA GLU A 17 13.74 -12.79 32.40
C GLU A 17 14.71 -11.62 32.55
N ASN A 18 15.03 -11.26 33.79
CA ASN A 18 15.98 -10.21 34.15
C ASN A 18 17.44 -10.64 33.84
N LYS A 19 17.74 -10.97 32.57
CA LYS A 19 19.04 -11.46 32.09
C LYS A 19 20.01 -10.27 31.95
N LYS A 20 20.82 -10.05 32.99
CA LYS A 20 22.02 -9.21 32.87
C LYS A 20 23.12 -10.00 32.19
N THR A 21 23.48 -9.62 30.97
CA THR A 21 24.64 -10.17 30.26
C THR A 21 25.93 -9.61 30.87
N ALA A 22 26.41 -10.22 31.94
CA ALA A 22 27.76 -9.96 32.45
C ALA A 22 28.74 -10.75 31.59
N VAL A 23 29.31 -10.13 30.56
CA VAL A 23 30.32 -10.79 29.72
C VAL A 23 31.72 -10.35 30.14
N ALA A 24 32.56 -11.31 30.52
CA ALA A 24 33.89 -11.05 31.09
C ALA A 24 34.97 -10.80 30.01
N ASP A 25 34.76 -11.25 28.77
CA ASP A 25 35.73 -11.16 27.66
C ASP A 25 35.07 -10.75 26.32
N SER A 26 35.82 -10.02 25.49
CA SER A 26 35.38 -9.50 24.19
C SER A 26 35.01 -10.60 23.18
N LYS A 27 35.72 -11.74 23.19
CA LYS A 27 35.40 -12.86 22.28
C LYS A 27 34.11 -13.56 22.69
N GLU A 28 33.91 -13.77 23.99
CA GLU A 28 32.69 -14.35 24.54
C GLU A 28 31.48 -13.45 24.29
N TYR A 29 31.66 -12.12 24.39
CA TYR A 29 30.64 -11.14 24.03
C TYR A 29 30.23 -11.28 22.56
N LEU A 30 31.18 -11.34 21.63
CA LEU A 30 30.90 -11.48 20.21
C LEU A 30 30.21 -12.81 19.87
N LEU A 31 30.58 -13.91 20.54
CA LEU A 31 29.92 -15.20 20.37
C LEU A 31 28.48 -15.19 20.89
N HIS A 32 28.23 -14.54 22.04
CA HIS A 32 26.89 -14.37 22.58
C HIS A 32 26.04 -13.45 21.70
N LEU A 33 26.60 -12.36 21.20
CA LEU A 33 25.92 -11.44 20.28
C LEU A 33 25.55 -12.16 18.98
N TRP A 34 26.47 -12.96 18.42
CA TRP A 34 26.24 -13.72 17.19
C TRP A 34 25.15 -14.78 17.33
N LYS A 35 25.07 -15.47 18.47
CA LYS A 35 24.03 -16.47 18.74
C LYS A 35 22.65 -15.87 18.96
N GLY A 36 22.58 -14.59 19.36
CA GLY A 36 21.34 -13.95 19.78
C GLY A 36 20.93 -14.33 21.20
N ALA A 37 19.92 -13.65 21.73
CA ALA A 37 19.31 -13.98 23.01
C ALA A 37 18.27 -15.09 22.83
N GLU A 38 18.18 -15.99 23.81
CA GLU A 38 17.04 -16.91 23.92
C GLU A 38 15.76 -16.10 24.11
N LEU A 39 14.78 -16.33 23.24
CA LEU A 39 13.46 -15.75 23.32
C LEU A 39 12.52 -16.69 24.09
N PRO A 40 11.45 -16.17 24.72
CA PRO A 40 10.45 -17.02 25.41
C PRO A 40 9.85 -18.10 24.52
N THR A 41 9.88 -17.89 23.20
CA THR A 41 9.35 -18.79 22.19
C THR A 41 10.37 -19.80 21.66
N ASP A 42 11.60 -19.77 22.15
CA ASP A 42 12.58 -20.83 21.92
C ASP A 42 12.34 -22.03 22.86
N ASN A 43 11.21 -22.03 23.55
CA ASN A 43 10.68 -23.15 24.33
C ASN A 43 9.53 -23.83 23.57
N GLU A 44 9.55 -25.17 23.50
CA GLU A 44 8.53 -25.99 22.81
C GLU A 44 7.11 -25.68 23.30
N GLU A 45 6.91 -25.57 24.61
CA GLU A 45 5.60 -25.36 25.22
C GLU A 45 5.04 -23.99 24.85
N THR A 46 5.85 -22.93 25.02
CA THR A 46 5.46 -21.56 24.64
C THR A 46 5.18 -21.44 23.14
N ALA A 47 6.01 -22.07 22.29
CA ALA A 47 5.82 -22.05 20.85
C ALA A 47 4.49 -22.73 20.44
N LYS A 48 4.18 -23.91 21.02
CA LYS A 48 2.91 -24.61 20.79
C LYS A 48 1.71 -23.82 21.30
N GLN A 49 1.83 -23.16 22.45
CA GLN A 49 0.78 -22.28 22.98
C GLN A 49 0.48 -21.11 22.02
N GLU A 50 1.52 -20.43 21.50
CA GLU A 50 1.35 -19.34 20.53
C GLU A 50 0.78 -19.82 19.20
N ILE A 51 1.20 -20.98 18.69
CA ILE A 51 0.60 -21.61 17.49
C ILE A 51 -0.90 -21.83 17.69
N ASN A 52 -1.28 -22.41 18.83
CA ASN A 52 -2.69 -22.65 19.16
C ASN A 52 -3.47 -21.35 19.31
N ARG A 53 -2.87 -20.32 19.92
CA ARG A 53 -3.47 -18.99 20.05
C ARG A 53 -3.78 -18.38 18.68
N PHE A 54 -2.81 -18.34 17.76
CA PHE A 54 -3.04 -17.81 16.41
C PHE A 54 -4.06 -18.64 15.63
N ARG A 55 -4.03 -19.98 15.73
CA ARG A 55 -5.04 -20.84 15.12
C ARG A 55 -6.45 -20.50 15.62
N GLN A 56 -6.63 -20.32 16.92
CA GLN A 56 -7.91 -19.92 17.51
C GLN A 56 -8.36 -18.54 17.01
N LEU A 57 -7.45 -17.57 16.94
CA LEU A 57 -7.74 -16.24 16.40
C LEU A 57 -8.17 -16.29 14.93
N LEU A 58 -7.50 -17.08 14.10
CA LEU A 58 -7.86 -17.27 12.69
C LEU A 58 -9.22 -17.94 12.53
N ILE A 59 -9.51 -18.97 13.33
CA ILE A 59 -10.83 -19.63 13.34
C ILE A 59 -11.92 -18.67 13.79
N ALA A 60 -11.66 -17.85 14.82
CA ALA A 60 -12.61 -16.86 15.32
C ALA A 60 -12.90 -15.74 14.31
N ASN A 61 -11.97 -15.46 13.40
CA ASN A 61 -12.16 -14.52 12.29
C ASN A 61 -12.59 -15.23 10.98
N GLU A 62 -13.17 -16.42 11.09
CA GLU A 62 -13.78 -17.17 9.98
C GLU A 62 -12.82 -17.49 8.81
N VAL A 63 -11.52 -17.53 9.06
CA VAL A 63 -10.55 -17.93 8.04
C VAL A 63 -10.76 -19.39 7.66
N ASN A 64 -10.72 -19.69 6.35
CA ASN A 64 -10.90 -21.05 5.84
C ASN A 64 -9.89 -22.01 6.49
N LYS A 65 -10.39 -23.07 7.14
CA LYS A 65 -9.57 -24.08 7.82
C LYS A 65 -8.53 -24.73 6.92
N GLY A 66 -8.79 -24.84 5.62
CA GLY A 66 -7.87 -25.45 4.65
C GLY A 66 -6.57 -24.67 4.44
N ILE A 67 -6.53 -23.37 4.76
CA ILE A 67 -5.32 -22.54 4.62
C ILE A 67 -4.58 -22.33 5.95
N ILE A 68 -5.18 -22.69 7.09
CA ILE A 68 -4.59 -22.53 8.42
C ILE A 68 -3.61 -23.69 8.67
N PRO A 69 -2.29 -23.45 8.77
CA PRO A 69 -1.31 -24.51 9.00
C PRO A 69 -1.57 -25.29 10.28
N GLU A 70 -1.53 -26.62 10.19
CA GLU A 70 -1.62 -27.52 11.36
C GLU A 70 -0.45 -27.37 12.31
N SER A 71 -0.70 -27.64 13.60
CA SER A 71 0.40 -27.72 14.57
C SER A 71 1.22 -28.97 14.26
N PRO A 72 2.53 -28.85 13.98
CA PRO A 72 3.35 -30.00 13.69
C PRO A 72 3.55 -30.85 14.95
N ASP A 73 3.55 -32.18 14.80
CA ASP A 73 3.90 -33.11 15.87
C ASP A 73 5.42 -33.29 15.93
N THR A 74 6.10 -32.22 16.33
CA THR A 74 7.56 -32.12 16.41
C THR A 74 7.97 -31.45 17.71
N LYS A 75 9.21 -31.69 18.12
CA LYS A 75 9.89 -30.96 19.19
C LYS A 75 10.91 -29.96 18.64
N GLU A 76 11.09 -29.92 17.31
CA GLU A 76 12.03 -29.02 16.68
C GLU A 76 11.52 -27.58 16.71
N ILE A 77 12.20 -26.72 17.47
CA ILE A 77 11.84 -25.31 17.67
C ILE A 77 11.84 -24.54 16.35
N ALA A 78 12.76 -24.86 15.43
CA ALA A 78 12.84 -24.20 14.13
C ALA A 78 11.57 -24.43 13.30
N GLU A 79 11.07 -25.67 13.25
CA GLU A 79 9.83 -26.01 12.56
C GLU A 79 8.61 -25.33 13.21
N LEU A 80 8.53 -25.34 14.55
CA LEU A 80 7.48 -24.66 15.30
C LEU A 80 7.47 -23.15 15.01
N ASN A 81 8.64 -22.51 14.98
CA ASN A 81 8.77 -21.09 14.69
C ASN A 81 8.38 -20.74 13.25
N GLN A 82 8.68 -21.59 12.27
CA GLN A 82 8.24 -21.38 10.88
C GLN A 82 6.70 -21.41 10.78
N VAL A 83 6.06 -22.38 11.43
CA VAL A 83 4.59 -22.48 11.46
C VAL A 83 3.98 -21.28 12.17
N ARG A 84 4.55 -20.87 13.31
CA ARG A 84 4.11 -19.67 14.05
C ARG A 84 4.22 -18.40 13.20
N ILE A 85 5.34 -18.16 12.52
CA ILE A 85 5.54 -16.98 11.68
C ILE A 85 4.51 -16.97 10.54
N ARG A 86 4.25 -18.12 9.92
CA ARG A 86 3.22 -18.24 8.88
C ARG A 86 1.82 -17.91 9.40
N LEU A 87 1.47 -18.37 10.60
CA LEU A 87 0.21 -18.05 11.27
C LEU A 87 0.11 -16.56 11.64
N GLU A 88 1.20 -15.95 12.10
CA GLU A 88 1.27 -14.52 12.40
C GLU A 88 1.02 -13.68 11.14
N VAL A 89 1.65 -14.05 10.01
CA VAL A 89 1.43 -13.38 8.71
C VAL A 89 -0.04 -13.49 8.28
N LEU A 90 -0.65 -14.68 8.36
CA LEU A 90 -2.07 -14.86 8.04
C LEU A 90 -2.97 -13.99 8.95
N TYR A 91 -2.65 -13.92 10.23
CA TYR A 91 -3.42 -13.10 11.16
C TYR A 91 -3.25 -11.60 10.90
N GLN A 92 -2.04 -11.15 10.53
CA GLN A 92 -1.83 -9.77 10.11
C GLN A 92 -2.66 -9.42 8.87
N GLN A 93 -2.77 -10.32 7.90
CA GLN A 93 -3.64 -10.13 6.72
C GLN A 93 -5.12 -10.00 7.12
N VAL A 94 -5.59 -10.77 8.11
CA VAL A 94 -6.96 -10.61 8.64
C VAL A 94 -7.18 -9.23 9.25
N LEU A 95 -6.23 -8.78 10.08
CA LEU A 95 -6.29 -7.45 10.67
C LEU A 95 -6.26 -6.36 9.59
N GLU A 96 -5.50 -6.56 8.52
CA GLU A 96 -5.43 -5.62 7.41
C GLU A 96 -6.75 -5.51 6.64
N LYS A 97 -7.47 -6.63 6.46
CA LYS A 97 -8.83 -6.60 5.89
C LYS A 97 -9.78 -5.79 6.77
N GLN A 98 -9.70 -5.95 8.10
CA GLN A 98 -10.50 -5.16 9.04
C GLN A 98 -10.15 -3.68 8.98
N PHE A 99 -8.84 -3.37 8.93
CA PHE A 99 -8.35 -2.00 8.74
C PHE A 99 -8.87 -1.40 7.44
N ALA A 100 -8.87 -2.15 6.35
CA ALA A 100 -9.36 -1.72 5.05
C ALA A 100 -10.87 -1.39 5.08
N LEU A 101 -11.68 -2.25 5.68
CA LEU A 101 -13.12 -2.01 5.83
C LEU A 101 -13.41 -0.74 6.64
N ALA A 102 -12.64 -0.49 7.70
CA ALA A 102 -12.77 0.72 8.51
C ALA A 102 -12.44 2.01 7.72
N GLN A 103 -11.68 1.95 6.62
CA GLN A 103 -11.39 3.14 5.81
C GLN A 103 -12.62 3.71 5.11
N THR A 104 -13.71 2.95 5.02
CA THR A 104 -14.99 3.44 4.49
C THR A 104 -15.67 4.45 5.42
N GLU A 105 -15.35 4.44 6.72
CA GLU A 105 -15.91 5.35 7.73
C GLU A 105 -15.54 6.81 7.44
N GLU A 106 -16.48 7.73 7.64
CA GLU A 106 -16.31 9.15 7.30
C GLU A 106 -15.09 9.79 7.98
N ASP A 107 -14.88 9.52 9.27
CA ASP A 107 -13.74 10.07 10.03
C ASP A 107 -12.38 9.56 9.49
N LYS A 108 -12.33 8.31 9.01
CA LYS A 108 -11.13 7.73 8.39
C LYS A 108 -10.85 8.30 7.00
N VAL A 109 -11.90 8.60 6.24
CA VAL A 109 -11.75 9.33 4.97
C VAL A 109 -11.24 10.76 5.22
N LYS A 110 -11.81 11.47 6.19
CA LYS A 110 -11.36 12.83 6.54
C LYS A 110 -9.91 12.86 7.05
N GLU A 111 -9.53 11.88 7.86
CA GLU A 111 -8.14 11.71 8.29
C GLU A 111 -7.21 11.48 7.09
N THR A 112 -7.61 10.62 6.15
CA THR A 112 -6.84 10.37 4.91
C THR A 112 -6.67 11.64 4.08
N ILE A 113 -7.74 12.44 3.94
CA ILE A 113 -7.67 13.75 3.28
C ILE A 113 -6.71 14.69 4.01
N ALA A 114 -6.71 14.70 5.35
CA ALA A 114 -5.79 15.52 6.14
C ALA A 114 -4.32 15.12 5.90
N TYR A 115 -4.00 13.82 5.84
CA TYR A 115 -2.66 13.35 5.44
C TYR A 115 -2.29 13.83 4.03
N LEU A 116 -3.16 13.63 3.03
CA LEU A 116 -2.92 14.06 1.66
C LEU A 116 -2.70 15.58 1.56
N LYS A 117 -3.50 16.38 2.26
CA LYS A 117 -3.34 17.84 2.35
C LYS A 117 -2.01 18.25 2.97
N LYS A 118 -1.63 17.63 4.08
CA LYS A 118 -0.34 17.88 4.75
C LYS A 118 0.84 17.61 3.79
N ILE A 119 0.76 16.49 3.06
CA ILE A 119 1.76 16.11 2.05
C ILE A 119 1.77 17.10 0.88
N ASP A 120 0.61 17.55 0.39
CA ASP A 120 0.48 18.54 -0.69
C ASP A 120 0.77 19.98 -0.24
N LYS A 121 1.17 20.19 1.03
CA LYS A 121 1.46 21.52 1.63
C LYS A 121 0.25 22.44 1.70
N GLN A 122 -0.94 21.85 1.83
CA GLN A 122 -2.19 22.55 2.11
C GLN A 122 -2.43 22.67 3.63
N PRO A 123 -3.20 23.69 4.08
CA PRO A 123 -3.64 23.76 5.47
C PRO A 123 -4.53 22.57 5.84
N ILE A 124 -4.40 22.08 7.07
CA ILE A 124 -5.22 21.02 7.66
C ILE A 124 -5.97 21.57 8.88
N ASP A 125 -7.06 20.92 9.28
CA ASP A 125 -7.78 21.25 10.51
C ASP A 125 -6.90 20.95 11.74
N ASP A 126 -6.86 21.88 12.69
CA ASP A 126 -6.08 21.79 13.93
C ASP A 126 -6.51 20.61 14.81
N SER A 127 -7.67 19.99 14.55
CA SER A 127 -8.10 18.75 15.22
C SER A 127 -7.24 17.53 14.88
N TYR A 128 -6.48 17.55 13.78
CA TYR A 128 -5.62 16.44 13.36
C TYR A 128 -4.17 16.66 13.81
N ASP A 129 -3.69 15.81 14.70
CA ASP A 129 -2.28 15.74 15.07
C ASP A 129 -1.56 14.74 14.16
N ILE A 130 -1.05 15.24 13.03
CA ILE A 130 -0.39 14.44 11.99
C ILE A 130 1.11 14.71 11.98
N GLU A 131 1.87 13.69 12.36
CA GLU A 131 3.31 13.61 12.19
C GLU A 131 3.66 12.73 10.99
N ILE A 132 4.54 13.22 10.11
CA ILE A 132 4.98 12.51 8.90
C ILE A 132 6.50 12.41 8.95
N GLU A 133 7.00 11.19 9.14
CA GLU A 133 8.44 10.92 9.17
C GLU A 133 9.05 10.83 7.76
N ASP A 134 8.31 10.23 6.81
CA ASP A 134 8.75 9.98 5.43
C ASP A 134 7.61 10.34 4.44
N GLU A 135 7.65 11.56 3.88
CA GLU A 135 6.57 12.06 3.02
C GLU A 135 6.27 11.15 1.81
N PRO A 136 7.25 10.64 1.04
CA PRO A 136 7.03 9.64 0.00
C PRO A 136 6.24 8.40 0.47
N ALA A 137 6.67 7.76 1.56
CA ALA A 137 6.02 6.55 2.07
C ALA A 137 4.58 6.82 2.54
N TYR A 138 4.37 7.95 3.22
CA TYR A 138 3.04 8.39 3.64
C TYR A 138 2.14 8.79 2.47
N LEU A 139 2.70 9.21 1.33
CA LEU A 139 1.92 9.49 0.13
C LEU A 139 1.36 8.20 -0.47
N GLU A 140 2.20 7.19 -0.69
CA GLU A 140 1.76 5.86 -1.15
C GLU A 140 0.67 5.29 -0.22
N TRP A 141 0.90 5.37 1.09
CA TRP A 141 -0.02 4.89 2.11
C TRP A 141 -1.35 5.65 2.14
N SER A 142 -1.32 6.98 2.02
CA SER A 142 -2.54 7.80 2.04
C SER A 142 -3.39 7.55 0.79
N VAL A 143 -2.75 7.37 -0.36
CA VAL A 143 -3.45 6.99 -1.60
C VAL A 143 -4.02 5.57 -1.49
N TRP A 144 -3.28 4.64 -0.89
CA TRP A 144 -3.81 3.30 -0.58
C TRP A 144 -5.08 3.38 0.28
N LYS A 145 -5.04 4.08 1.42
CA LYS A 145 -6.23 4.32 2.26
C LYS A 145 -7.40 4.92 1.49
N ALA A 146 -7.14 5.89 0.61
CA ALA A 146 -8.19 6.53 -0.19
C ALA A 146 -8.92 5.53 -1.11
N PHE A 147 -8.20 4.61 -1.75
CA PHE A 147 -8.82 3.57 -2.57
C PHE A 147 -9.46 2.45 -1.74
N LEU A 148 -8.94 2.12 -0.55
CA LEU A 148 -9.64 1.24 0.39
C LEU A 148 -11.00 1.83 0.80
N ALA A 149 -11.07 3.17 0.95
CA ALA A 149 -12.32 3.86 1.27
C ALA A 149 -13.34 3.77 0.12
N ILE A 150 -12.91 3.92 -1.13
CA ILE A 150 -13.77 3.71 -2.32
C ILE A 150 -14.27 2.24 -2.37
N ASN A 151 -13.43 1.31 -1.93
CA ASN A 151 -13.72 -0.12 -1.76
C ASN A 151 -13.96 -0.86 -3.11
N GLU A 152 -14.48 -2.09 -3.05
CA GLU A 152 -14.81 -2.97 -4.19
C GLU A 152 -13.59 -3.63 -4.86
N LEU A 153 -12.51 -3.81 -4.10
CA LEU A 153 -11.33 -4.55 -4.56
C LEU A 153 -11.63 -6.05 -4.72
N VAL A 154 -11.11 -6.61 -5.80
CA VAL A 154 -11.05 -8.06 -6.07
C VAL A 154 -9.79 -8.66 -5.45
N ASN A 155 -8.65 -7.96 -5.57
CA ASN A 155 -7.42 -8.36 -4.88
C ASN A 155 -7.48 -7.98 -3.40
N GLU A 156 -6.70 -8.69 -2.58
CA GLU A 156 -6.70 -8.44 -1.15
C GLU A 156 -6.02 -7.09 -0.82
N PRO A 157 -6.41 -6.39 0.26
CA PRO A 157 -5.82 -5.08 0.60
C PRO A 157 -4.29 -5.07 0.71
N HIS A 158 -3.71 -6.17 1.20
CA HIS A 158 -2.26 -6.36 1.32
C HIS A 158 -1.56 -6.66 -0.02
N GLU A 159 -2.30 -7.08 -1.04
CA GLU A 159 -1.83 -7.25 -2.42
C GLU A 159 -1.95 -5.94 -3.21
N ALA A 160 -2.73 -4.98 -2.71
CA ALA A 160 -2.95 -3.69 -3.38
C ALA A 160 -1.83 -2.66 -3.17
N ARG A 161 -0.86 -2.96 -2.31
CA ARG A 161 0.30 -2.11 -2.00
C ARG A 161 1.61 -2.89 -2.09
N ARG A 162 2.71 -2.22 -2.45
CA ARG A 162 4.05 -2.82 -2.47
C ARG A 162 4.97 -2.35 -1.33
N PHE A 163 4.63 -1.25 -0.65
CA PHE A 163 5.29 -0.85 0.60
C PHE A 163 4.90 -1.76 1.77
N LYS A 164 5.65 -1.71 2.88
CA LYS A 164 5.34 -2.48 4.11
C LYS A 164 4.69 -1.59 5.17
N VAL A 165 3.83 -2.19 5.98
CA VAL A 165 3.21 -1.54 7.15
C VAL A 165 3.65 -2.21 8.45
N ASP A 166 3.62 -1.46 9.54
CA ASP A 166 3.87 -1.97 10.89
C ASP A 166 2.60 -2.59 11.52
N GLN A 167 2.62 -2.80 12.84
CA GLN A 167 1.50 -3.40 13.58
C GLN A 167 0.30 -2.46 13.74
N ASP A 168 0.51 -1.16 13.62
CA ASP A 168 -0.51 -0.11 13.70
C ASP A 168 -0.96 0.33 12.29
N PHE A 169 -0.52 -0.39 11.25
CA PHE A 169 -0.77 -0.12 9.84
C PHE A 169 -0.15 1.18 9.33
N LEU A 170 0.89 1.70 9.98
CA LEU A 170 1.68 2.85 9.50
C LEU A 170 2.75 2.38 8.49
N PRO A 171 3.08 3.19 7.46
CA PRO A 171 4.06 2.80 6.45
C PRO A 171 5.48 2.80 7.03
N MET A 172 6.26 1.75 6.71
CA MET A 172 7.66 1.61 7.14
C MET A 172 8.67 2.09 6.09
N GLY A 173 8.22 2.63 4.96
CA GLY A 173 9.02 3.10 3.84
C GLY A 173 8.29 2.94 2.51
N CYS A 174 8.86 3.44 1.42
CA CYS A 174 8.31 3.34 0.07
C CYS A 174 8.21 1.90 -0.47
N ALA A 175 7.41 1.74 -1.52
CA ALA A 175 7.42 0.56 -2.36
C ALA A 175 8.83 0.31 -2.93
N PRO A 176 9.28 -0.95 -2.99
CA PRO A 176 10.57 -1.27 -3.59
C PRO A 176 10.53 -1.01 -5.11
N GLY A 177 11.66 -0.59 -5.67
CA GLY A 177 11.79 -0.37 -7.11
C GLY A 177 11.49 -1.63 -7.95
N GLY A 178 11.23 -1.43 -9.24
CA GLY A 178 11.01 -2.50 -10.22
C GLY A 178 9.57 -2.93 -10.44
N GLY A 179 8.61 -2.28 -9.79
CA GLY A 179 7.17 -2.38 -10.03
C GLY A 179 6.48 -1.10 -9.57
N PRO A 180 5.15 -1.01 -9.72
CA PRO A 180 4.39 0.19 -9.36
C PRO A 180 4.25 0.35 -7.83
N ASP A 181 3.82 1.52 -7.38
CA ASP A 181 3.55 1.73 -5.95
C ASP A 181 2.35 0.91 -5.45
N LEU A 182 1.22 1.01 -6.20
CA LEU A 182 -0.05 0.38 -5.84
C LEU A 182 -0.71 -0.30 -7.05
N ILE A 183 -1.48 -1.36 -6.78
CA ILE A 183 -2.20 -2.15 -7.78
C ILE A 183 -3.60 -2.45 -7.27
N PHE A 184 -4.62 -1.77 -7.78
CA PHE A 184 -6.01 -2.05 -7.42
C PHE A 184 -6.68 -2.85 -8.52
N GLU A 185 -7.10 -4.07 -8.22
CA GLU A 185 -7.93 -4.86 -9.11
C GLU A 185 -9.38 -4.69 -8.73
N PHE A 186 -10.19 -4.18 -9.67
CA PHE A 186 -11.64 -4.12 -9.54
C PHE A 186 -12.28 -5.18 -10.46
N GLU A 187 -13.59 -5.34 -10.37
CA GLU A 187 -14.32 -6.29 -11.23
C GLU A 187 -14.10 -5.99 -12.72
N ASP A 188 -14.20 -4.71 -13.11
CA ASP A 188 -14.25 -4.32 -14.52
C ASP A 188 -12.92 -3.80 -15.10
N TYR A 189 -11.89 -3.55 -14.26
CA TYR A 189 -10.59 -3.01 -14.68
C TYR A 189 -9.51 -3.16 -13.60
N VAL A 190 -8.24 -2.93 -13.98
CA VAL A 190 -7.10 -2.82 -13.05
C VAL A 190 -6.55 -1.40 -13.10
N LEU A 191 -6.27 -0.83 -11.92
CA LEU A 191 -5.67 0.49 -11.74
C LEU A 191 -4.27 0.34 -11.15
N ILE A 192 -3.27 0.73 -11.92
CA ILE A 192 -1.88 0.86 -11.50
C ILE A 192 -1.67 2.29 -11.07
N VAL A 193 -1.25 2.51 -9.83
CA VAL A 193 -1.04 3.87 -9.31
C VAL A 193 0.43 4.09 -9.02
N GLU A 194 0.92 5.23 -9.48
CA GLU A 194 2.30 5.71 -9.27
C GLU A 194 2.21 7.12 -8.70
N VAL A 195 2.87 7.36 -7.57
CA VAL A 195 2.86 8.64 -6.87
C VAL A 195 4.27 9.21 -6.79
N THR A 196 4.41 10.53 -6.91
CA THR A 196 5.72 11.16 -6.74
C THR A 196 5.61 12.54 -6.12
N LEU A 197 6.61 12.87 -5.31
CA LEU A 197 6.86 14.25 -4.86
C LEU A 197 7.86 14.98 -5.75
N THR A 198 8.43 14.29 -6.75
CA THR A 198 9.31 14.88 -7.74
C THR A 198 8.54 15.88 -8.60
N THR A 199 9.14 17.04 -8.84
CA THR A 199 8.56 18.13 -9.65
C THR A 199 9.57 18.58 -10.71
N SER A 200 9.12 19.46 -11.62
CA SER A 200 9.93 20.01 -12.73
C SER A 200 10.39 18.95 -13.75
N SER A 201 11.32 19.30 -14.64
CA SER A 201 11.87 18.37 -15.63
C SER A 201 12.53 17.12 -15.04
N ARG A 202 12.92 17.15 -13.76
CA ARG A 202 13.38 15.94 -13.04
C ARG A 202 12.30 14.88 -12.93
N GLN A 203 11.02 15.28 -12.91
CA GLN A 203 9.89 14.36 -12.90
C GLN A 203 9.90 13.46 -14.14
N GLU A 204 10.20 14.01 -15.32
CA GLU A 204 10.29 13.20 -16.53
C GLU A 204 11.47 12.22 -16.49
N ALA A 205 12.62 12.69 -16.00
CA ALA A 205 13.81 11.85 -15.88
C ALA A 205 13.62 10.70 -14.87
N ALA A 206 12.89 10.94 -13.79
CA ALA A 206 12.66 9.95 -12.74
C ALA A 206 11.48 9.01 -13.07
N GLU A 207 10.39 9.53 -13.60
CA GLU A 207 9.10 8.81 -13.67
C GLU A 207 8.68 8.44 -15.10
N GLY A 208 9.21 9.12 -16.12
CA GLY A 208 8.73 8.99 -17.50
C GLY A 208 8.88 7.57 -18.05
N GLU A 209 10.04 6.93 -17.89
CA GLU A 209 10.24 5.53 -18.28
C GLU A 209 9.66 4.54 -17.25
N PRO A 210 9.96 4.65 -15.94
CA PRO A 210 9.58 3.60 -15.00
C PRO A 210 8.07 3.40 -14.92
N VAL A 211 7.29 4.48 -14.86
CA VAL A 211 5.82 4.42 -14.83
C VAL A 211 5.27 3.71 -16.06
N ARG A 212 5.75 4.07 -17.27
CA ARG A 212 5.32 3.42 -18.51
C ARG A 212 5.67 1.93 -18.51
N ARG A 213 6.88 1.59 -18.08
CA ARG A 213 7.36 0.20 -18.00
C ARG A 213 6.52 -0.61 -17.00
N HIS A 214 6.19 -0.06 -15.84
CA HIS A 214 5.38 -0.75 -14.83
C HIS A 214 3.96 -0.98 -15.34
N VAL A 215 3.31 0.04 -15.90
CA VAL A 215 1.95 -0.09 -16.48
C VAL A 215 1.93 -1.11 -17.63
N ALA A 216 2.92 -1.09 -18.53
CA ALA A 216 3.02 -2.05 -19.63
C ALA A 216 3.22 -3.49 -19.13
N LYS A 217 4.10 -3.69 -18.13
CA LYS A 217 4.33 -5.01 -17.53
C LYS A 217 3.08 -5.56 -16.85
N GLU A 218 2.39 -4.76 -16.05
CA GLU A 218 1.15 -5.21 -15.40
C GLU A 218 0.05 -5.44 -16.44
N LYS A 219 -0.07 -4.58 -17.46
CA LYS A 219 -0.98 -4.81 -18.59
C LYS A 219 -0.75 -6.16 -19.28
N ALA A 220 0.51 -6.52 -19.54
CA ALA A 220 0.84 -7.81 -20.15
C ALA A 220 0.43 -9.00 -19.25
N LYS A 221 0.72 -8.94 -17.94
CA LYS A 221 0.31 -9.98 -16.98
C LYS A 221 -1.21 -10.12 -16.91
N ILE A 222 -1.93 -9.01 -16.87
CA ILE A 222 -3.40 -8.99 -16.78
C ILE A 222 -4.03 -9.49 -18.08
N ALA A 223 -3.44 -9.20 -19.24
CA ALA A 223 -3.89 -9.73 -20.52
C ALA A 223 -3.80 -11.25 -20.59
N GLU A 224 -2.78 -11.86 -19.97
CA GLU A 224 -2.61 -13.32 -19.90
C GLU A 224 -3.57 -14.00 -18.92
N SER A 225 -4.05 -13.30 -17.88
CA SER A 225 -4.87 -13.88 -16.82
C SER A 225 -6.37 -13.60 -16.99
N THR A 226 -6.78 -12.33 -17.00
CA THR A 226 -8.20 -11.92 -16.96
C THR A 226 -8.63 -11.12 -18.19
N GLY A 227 -7.70 -10.52 -18.93
CA GLY A 227 -7.99 -9.64 -20.06
C GLY A 227 -8.62 -8.29 -19.67
N LYS A 228 -8.65 -7.95 -18.37
CA LYS A 228 -9.22 -6.68 -17.88
C LYS A 228 -8.48 -5.47 -18.48
N PRO A 229 -9.19 -4.37 -18.81
CA PRO A 229 -8.55 -3.12 -19.15
C PRO A 229 -7.65 -2.63 -18.02
N VAL A 230 -6.46 -2.13 -18.36
CA VAL A 230 -5.49 -1.59 -17.39
C VAL A 230 -5.33 -0.09 -17.59
N TYR A 231 -5.45 0.65 -16.49
CA TYR A 231 -5.23 2.09 -16.43
C TYR A 231 -4.05 2.38 -15.50
N GLY A 232 -3.16 3.27 -15.90
CA GLY A 232 -2.19 3.94 -15.05
C GLY A 232 -2.78 5.25 -14.52
N LEU A 233 -2.62 5.51 -13.23
CA LEU A 233 -2.90 6.78 -12.60
C LEU A 233 -1.60 7.32 -12.02
N PHE A 234 -1.15 8.45 -12.53
CA PHE A 234 0.04 9.12 -12.05
C PHE A 234 -0.34 10.35 -11.23
N MET A 235 0.17 10.44 -10.01
CA MET A 235 -0.18 11.49 -9.05
C MET A 235 1.04 12.24 -8.52
N ALA A 236 1.02 13.56 -8.60
CA ALA A 236 2.09 14.41 -8.08
C ALA A 236 1.57 15.79 -7.66
N ARG A 237 2.35 16.55 -6.86
CA ARG A 237 1.98 17.94 -6.49
C ARG A 237 1.72 18.82 -7.73
N SER A 238 2.53 18.61 -8.77
CA SER A 238 2.37 19.27 -10.07
C SER A 238 2.82 18.33 -11.18
N ILE A 239 2.25 18.47 -12.37
CA ILE A 239 2.57 17.65 -13.55
C ILE A 239 3.40 18.47 -14.53
N ASP A 240 4.67 18.07 -14.71
CA ASP A 240 5.57 18.64 -15.71
C ASP A 240 5.02 18.42 -17.13
N ASN A 241 5.28 19.36 -18.04
CA ASN A 241 4.78 19.23 -19.42
C ASN A 241 5.44 18.07 -20.18
N ASN A 242 6.72 17.76 -19.92
CA ASN A 242 7.39 16.66 -20.60
C ASN A 242 6.87 15.32 -20.09
N THR A 243 6.64 15.20 -18.78
CA THR A 243 5.97 14.03 -18.18
C THR A 243 4.57 13.82 -18.73
N ALA A 244 3.76 14.89 -18.79
CA ALA A 244 2.46 14.80 -19.43
C ALA A 244 2.56 14.39 -20.90
N GLU A 245 3.52 14.93 -21.67
CA GLU A 245 3.71 14.56 -23.08
C GLU A 245 4.08 13.08 -23.25
N THR A 246 4.98 12.57 -22.41
CA THR A 246 5.38 11.15 -22.39
C THR A 246 4.19 10.23 -22.11
N PHE A 247 3.36 10.54 -21.10
CA PHE A 247 2.18 9.73 -20.76
C PHE A 247 1.05 9.85 -21.78
N ARG A 248 0.93 11.01 -22.41
CA ARG A 248 -0.05 11.28 -23.45
C ARG A 248 0.15 10.43 -24.70
N ILE A 249 1.41 10.31 -25.12
CA ILE A 249 1.80 9.43 -26.23
C ILE A 249 1.45 7.99 -25.85
N GLY A 250 1.80 7.57 -24.63
CA GLY A 250 1.32 6.32 -24.06
C GLY A 250 1.72 5.09 -24.86
N VAL A 251 2.94 5.09 -25.42
CA VAL A 251 3.48 3.96 -26.19
C VAL A 251 4.61 3.30 -25.41
N TRP A 252 4.52 1.99 -25.31
CA TRP A 252 5.59 1.08 -24.92
C TRP A 252 5.90 0.15 -26.10
N TYR A 253 7.14 -0.32 -26.23
CA TYR A 253 7.53 -1.21 -27.35
C TYR A 253 7.94 -2.57 -26.82
N ASN A 254 7.39 -3.63 -27.42
CA ASN A 254 7.79 -5.01 -27.19
C ASN A 254 8.51 -5.51 -28.45
N GLY A 255 9.81 -5.23 -28.55
CA GLY A 255 10.51 -5.32 -29.84
C GLY A 255 10.05 -4.20 -30.77
N ASP A 256 9.66 -4.54 -31.99
CA ASP A 256 9.17 -3.56 -32.99
C ASP A 256 7.66 -3.30 -32.89
N GLU A 257 6.93 -4.03 -32.04
CA GLU A 257 5.48 -3.92 -31.88
C GLU A 257 5.10 -2.86 -30.83
N PRO A 258 4.33 -1.81 -31.20
CA PRO A 258 3.87 -0.81 -30.26
C PRO A 258 2.70 -1.34 -29.42
N ASP A 259 2.82 -1.21 -28.11
CA ASP A 259 1.76 -1.44 -27.14
C ASP A 259 1.29 -0.10 -26.53
N PHE A 260 0.01 0.21 -26.71
CA PHE A 260 -0.58 1.45 -26.21
C PHE A 260 -1.05 1.27 -24.77
N ILE A 261 -0.51 2.09 -23.87
CA ILE A 261 -0.85 2.15 -22.45
C ILE A 261 -1.62 3.43 -22.14
N ASN A 262 -2.56 3.33 -21.19
CA ASN A 262 -3.41 4.44 -20.79
C ASN A 262 -2.94 4.96 -19.44
N ILE A 263 -2.29 6.12 -19.40
CA ILE A 263 -1.83 6.75 -18.15
C ILE A 263 -2.51 8.11 -18.02
N VAL A 264 -3.21 8.34 -16.91
CA VAL A 264 -3.86 9.62 -16.59
C VAL A 264 -3.04 10.33 -15.51
N PRO A 265 -2.40 11.47 -15.82
CA PRO A 265 -1.75 12.29 -14.81
C PRO A 265 -2.73 13.26 -14.17
N ILE A 266 -2.87 13.20 -12.84
CA ILE A 266 -3.63 14.19 -12.05
C ILE A 266 -2.75 14.76 -10.95
N THR A 267 -3.06 15.98 -10.53
CA THR A 267 -2.40 16.59 -9.36
C THR A 267 -2.95 16.00 -8.05
N LEU A 268 -2.14 16.03 -6.99
CA LEU A 268 -2.60 15.66 -5.65
C LEU A 268 -3.79 16.52 -5.23
N ASN A 269 -3.77 17.82 -5.51
CA ASN A 269 -4.91 18.70 -5.24
C ASN A 269 -6.19 18.24 -5.96
N GLN A 270 -6.13 17.85 -7.24
CA GLN A 270 -7.30 17.30 -7.93
C GLN A 270 -7.84 16.04 -7.24
N PHE A 271 -6.96 15.13 -6.84
CA PHE A 271 -7.36 13.91 -6.12
C PHE A 271 -7.95 14.22 -4.73
N ILE A 272 -7.36 15.16 -3.99
CA ILE A 272 -7.86 15.64 -2.70
C ILE A 272 -9.29 16.17 -2.84
N LEU A 273 -9.56 17.02 -3.84
CA LEU A 273 -10.90 17.54 -4.10
C LEU A 273 -11.90 16.42 -4.44
N MET A 274 -11.47 15.39 -5.17
CA MET A 274 -12.32 14.22 -5.43
C MET A 274 -12.67 13.48 -4.14
N MET A 275 -11.72 13.32 -3.22
CA MET A 275 -11.96 12.69 -1.92
C MET A 275 -12.81 13.56 -0.99
N GLU A 276 -12.68 14.88 -1.05
CA GLU A 276 -13.60 15.81 -0.35
C GLU A 276 -15.03 15.68 -0.89
N LYS A 277 -15.19 15.57 -2.22
CA LYS A 277 -16.49 15.23 -2.80
C LYS A 277 -16.98 13.88 -2.28
N TYR A 278 -16.12 12.86 -2.21
CA TYR A 278 -16.47 11.53 -1.72
C TYR A 278 -17.09 11.56 -0.30
N VAL A 279 -16.59 12.42 0.59
CA VAL A 279 -17.16 12.60 1.95
C VAL A 279 -18.61 13.07 1.89
N THR A 280 -18.94 13.98 0.98
CA THR A 280 -20.29 14.56 0.85
C THR A 280 -21.22 13.76 -0.06
N CYS A 281 -20.65 13.07 -1.05
CA CYS A 281 -21.35 12.30 -2.07
C CYS A 281 -20.47 11.11 -2.48
N ARG A 282 -20.76 9.95 -1.88
CA ARG A 282 -20.02 8.71 -2.12
C ARG A 282 -20.16 8.27 -3.58
N PHE A 283 -19.07 7.78 -4.15
CA PHE A 283 -19.03 7.22 -5.51
C PHE A 283 -18.27 5.89 -5.53
N ASP A 284 -18.60 5.03 -6.49
CA ASP A 284 -18.00 3.70 -6.63
C ASP A 284 -16.79 3.70 -7.58
N ASN A 285 -16.12 2.55 -7.72
CA ASN A 285 -14.97 2.41 -8.64
C ASN A 285 -15.35 2.68 -10.11
N LYS A 286 -16.61 2.41 -10.49
CA LYS A 286 -17.10 2.59 -11.86
C LYS A 286 -17.25 4.06 -12.21
N VAL A 287 -17.67 4.88 -11.25
CA VAL A 287 -17.68 6.35 -11.39
C VAL A 287 -16.25 6.85 -11.58
N PHE A 288 -15.30 6.39 -10.76
CA PHE A 288 -13.90 6.79 -10.88
C PHE A 288 -13.31 6.39 -12.25
N ARG A 289 -13.59 5.17 -12.73
CA ARG A 289 -13.21 4.73 -14.08
C ARG A 289 -13.75 5.66 -15.17
N ARG A 290 -15.01 6.11 -15.09
CA ARG A 290 -15.57 7.05 -16.07
C ARG A 290 -14.80 8.39 -16.11
N VAL A 291 -14.28 8.84 -14.96
CA VAL A 291 -13.39 10.01 -14.90
C VAL A 291 -12.10 9.73 -15.66
N LEU A 292 -11.47 8.57 -15.45
CA LEU A 292 -10.25 8.18 -16.18
C LEU A 292 -10.50 8.11 -17.70
N ASP A 293 -11.59 7.47 -18.12
CA ASP A 293 -11.98 7.38 -19.54
C ASP A 293 -12.16 8.78 -20.15
N SER A 294 -12.85 9.68 -19.44
CA SER A 294 -13.08 11.06 -19.89
C SER A 294 -11.77 11.85 -20.02
N CYS A 295 -10.83 11.64 -19.10
CA CYS A 295 -9.50 12.25 -19.16
C CYS A 295 -8.67 11.76 -20.37
N LEU A 296 -8.87 10.53 -20.84
CA LEU A 296 -8.11 9.94 -21.95
C LEU A 296 -8.62 10.37 -23.33
N ILE A 297 -9.89 10.74 -23.48
CA ILE A 297 -10.49 11.18 -24.76
C ILE A 297 -9.67 12.31 -25.44
N PRO A 298 -9.33 13.42 -24.77
CA PRO A 298 -8.61 14.53 -25.38
C PRO A 298 -7.09 14.33 -25.44
N ARG A 299 -6.56 13.11 -25.22
CA ARG A 299 -5.11 12.87 -25.17
C ARG A 299 -4.39 13.19 -26.48
N ASN A 300 -5.07 13.33 -27.61
CA ASN A 300 -4.39 13.70 -28.87
C ASN A 300 -4.00 15.20 -28.94
N ALA A 301 -4.49 16.05 -28.02
CA ALA A 301 -4.05 17.44 -27.91
C ALA A 301 -2.61 17.54 -27.40
N HIS A 302 -1.91 18.68 -27.55
CA HIS A 302 -0.58 18.82 -26.93
C HIS A 302 -0.66 18.84 -25.39
N ALA A 303 0.40 18.44 -24.68
CA ALA A 303 0.37 18.26 -23.21
C ALA A 303 -0.29 19.40 -22.39
N PRO A 304 0.05 20.70 -22.58
CA PRO A 304 -0.66 21.77 -21.86
C PRO A 304 -2.17 21.85 -22.11
N ALA A 305 -2.63 21.54 -23.33
CA ALA A 305 -4.06 21.51 -23.64
C ALA A 305 -4.73 20.30 -23.00
N TRP A 306 -4.10 19.13 -23.08
CA TRP A 306 -4.60 17.92 -22.44
C TRP A 306 -4.78 18.09 -20.92
N LYS A 307 -3.80 18.69 -20.23
CA LYS A 307 -3.93 19.01 -18.79
C LYS A 307 -5.11 19.94 -18.47
N ARG A 308 -5.43 20.91 -19.35
CA ARG A 308 -6.62 21.76 -19.17
C ARG A 308 -7.91 20.98 -19.37
N GLU A 309 -7.95 20.04 -20.32
CA GLU A 309 -9.12 19.17 -20.49
C GLU A 309 -9.29 18.21 -19.30
N ILE A 310 -8.20 17.66 -18.75
CA ILE A 310 -8.24 16.92 -17.48
C ILE A 310 -8.85 17.78 -16.38
N GLN A 311 -8.38 19.04 -16.22
CA GLN A 311 -8.96 19.94 -15.22
C GLN A 311 -10.47 20.13 -15.42
N LYS A 312 -10.96 20.33 -16.66
CA LYS A 312 -12.40 20.45 -16.93
C LYS A 312 -13.18 19.19 -16.57
N VAL A 313 -12.62 18.01 -16.84
CA VAL A 313 -13.22 16.73 -16.43
C VAL A 313 -13.32 16.65 -14.92
N VAL A 314 -12.27 17.04 -14.19
CA VAL A 314 -12.30 17.11 -12.72
C VAL A 314 -13.34 18.12 -12.24
N ASP A 315 -13.38 19.33 -12.77
CA ASP A 315 -14.35 20.36 -12.38
C ASP A 315 -15.80 19.90 -12.62
N SER A 316 -16.05 19.24 -13.75
CA SER A 316 -17.35 18.64 -14.05
C SER A 316 -17.69 17.48 -13.14
N PHE A 317 -16.68 16.70 -12.71
CA PHE A 317 -16.86 15.64 -11.73
C PHE A 317 -17.16 16.20 -10.34
N LEU A 318 -16.59 17.35 -9.98
CA LEU A 318 -16.78 18.00 -8.67
C LEU A 318 -18.14 18.71 -8.54
N SER A 319 -18.66 19.24 -9.65
CA SER A 319 -20.00 19.84 -9.75
C SER A 319 -21.13 18.88 -9.37
#